data_AF-A0A924BMZ3-F1
#
_entry.id   AF-A0A924BMZ3-F1
#
_cell.length_a   1.000
_cell.length_b   1.000
_cell.length_c   1.000
_cell.angle_alpha   90.00
_cell.angle_beta   90.00
_cell.angle_gamma   90.00
#
_symmetry.space_group_name_H-M   'P 1'
#
loop_
_entity.id
_entity.type
_entity.pdbx_description
1 polymer ?
#
loop_
_entity_poly.entity_id
_entity_poly.type
_entity_poly.pdbx_seq_one_letter_code
_entity_poly.pdbx_strand_id
1 'polypeptide(L)'
;LGEQGAAVGRPVRELQRRRGPPYDELELDDPALSDDQLIDFMVAHPILMNRPIVVAPLGTRLCRPSEAVLEILPMPQRAAFTKEDGERVVDAKGRRVAP
;
A
#
# COMPACT_ATOMS: atom_id res chain seq x y z
N LEU A 1 9.14 -1.05 -10.94
CA LEU A 1 8.31 -1.74 -9.91
C LEU A 1 9.15 -2.34 -8.77
N GLY A 2 10.29 -2.98 -9.05
CA GLY A 2 11.23 -3.41 -7.99
C GLY A 2 11.72 -2.28 -7.10
N GLU A 3 11.92 -1.08 -7.67
CA GLU A 3 12.20 0.14 -6.90
C GLU A 3 11.09 0.51 -5.89
N GLN A 4 9.83 0.11 -6.13
CA GLN A 4 8.70 0.42 -5.25
C GLN A 4 8.68 -0.48 -4.01
N GLY A 5 9.09 -1.75 -4.11
CA GLY A 5 9.29 -2.63 -2.94
C GLY A 5 10.33 -2.06 -1.98
N ALA A 6 11.49 -1.69 -2.53
CA ALA A 6 12.53 -1.01 -1.80
C ALA A 6 12.05 0.32 -1.19
N ALA A 7 11.30 1.13 -1.95
CA ALA A 7 10.80 2.42 -1.49
C ALA A 7 9.71 2.32 -0.40
N VAL A 8 8.88 1.26 -0.42
CA VAL A 8 7.86 1.00 0.61
C VAL A 8 8.47 0.39 1.88
N GLY A 9 9.67 -0.19 1.78
CA GLY A 9 10.34 -0.87 2.89
C GLY A 9 9.69 -2.20 3.26
N ARG A 10 9.06 -2.88 2.28
CA ARG A 10 8.42 -4.19 2.44
C ARG A 10 8.86 -5.14 1.34
N PRO A 11 8.91 -6.46 1.60
CA PRO A 11 9.24 -7.43 0.56
C PRO A 11 8.25 -7.34 -0.60
N VAL A 12 8.71 -7.58 -1.82
CA VAL A 12 7.89 -7.53 -3.04
C VAL A 12 6.65 -8.39 -2.92
N ARG A 13 6.78 -9.56 -2.26
CA ARG A 13 5.67 -10.47 -2.01
C ARG A 13 4.53 -9.85 -1.19
N GLU A 14 4.80 -8.90 -0.29
CA GLU A 14 3.77 -8.16 0.46
C GLU A 14 3.03 -7.10 -0.37
N LEU A 15 3.60 -6.68 -1.51
CA LEU A 15 2.93 -5.79 -2.44
C LEU A 15 1.86 -6.49 -3.27
N GLN A 16 1.81 -7.83 -3.23
CA GLN A 16 0.86 -8.61 -4.01
C GLN A 16 -0.53 -8.68 -3.38
N ARG A 17 -1.56 -8.50 -4.21
CA ARG A 17 -2.95 -8.72 -3.87
C ARG A 17 -3.25 -10.22 -3.83
N ARG A 18 -3.16 -10.80 -2.62
CA ARG A 18 -3.40 -12.22 -2.35
C ARG A 18 -4.85 -12.70 -2.54
N ARG A 19 -5.80 -11.80 -2.83
CA ARG A 19 -7.21 -12.17 -3.05
C ARG A 19 -7.64 -11.79 -4.46
N GLY A 20 -7.79 -12.80 -5.30
CA GLY A 20 -8.35 -12.70 -6.65
C GLY A 20 -7.83 -13.80 -7.58
N PRO A 21 -8.58 -14.08 -8.67
CA PRO A 21 -8.28 -15.18 -9.59
C PRO A 21 -6.83 -15.26 -10.10
N PRO A 22 -6.16 -14.16 -10.53
CA PRO A 22 -4.81 -14.30 -11.10
C PRO A 22 -3.73 -14.66 -10.08
N TYR A 23 -3.92 -14.45 -8.77
CA TYR A 23 -2.90 -14.84 -7.79
C TYR A 23 -2.84 -16.36 -7.61
N ASP A 24 -4.01 -16.98 -7.51
CA ASP A 24 -4.14 -18.42 -7.31
C ASP A 24 -3.87 -19.18 -8.61
N GLU A 25 -4.33 -18.66 -9.76
CA GLU A 25 -4.11 -19.27 -11.09
C GLU A 25 -2.65 -19.26 -11.54
N LEU A 26 -1.86 -18.27 -11.09
CA LEU A 26 -0.43 -18.14 -11.41
C LEU A 26 0.49 -18.72 -10.31
N GLU A 27 -0.08 -19.39 -9.29
CA GLU A 27 0.65 -20.06 -8.21
C GLU A 27 1.66 -19.15 -7.47
N LEU A 28 1.32 -17.86 -7.31
CA LEU A 28 2.25 -16.83 -6.80
C LEU A 28 2.62 -16.96 -5.32
N ASP A 29 2.05 -17.96 -4.62
CA ASP A 29 2.43 -18.32 -3.25
C ASP A 29 3.68 -19.20 -3.21
N ASP A 30 4.18 -19.68 -4.36
CA ASP A 30 5.40 -20.49 -4.42
C ASP A 30 6.59 -19.71 -3.82
N PRO A 31 7.21 -20.23 -2.73
CA PRO A 31 8.36 -19.60 -2.10
C PRO A 31 9.62 -19.62 -2.97
N ALA A 32 9.67 -20.44 -4.03
CA ALA A 32 10.79 -20.48 -4.97
C ALA A 32 10.82 -19.29 -5.94
N LEU A 33 9.70 -18.58 -6.11
CA LEU A 33 9.64 -17.39 -6.96
C LEU A 33 10.48 -16.25 -6.38
N SER A 34 11.38 -15.71 -7.21
CA SER A 34 12.20 -14.55 -6.86
C SER A 34 11.40 -13.25 -6.90
N ASP A 35 11.90 -12.22 -6.22
CA ASP A 35 11.30 -10.88 -6.26
C ASP A 35 11.19 -10.34 -7.69
N ASP A 36 12.19 -10.58 -8.55
CA ASP A 36 12.16 -10.18 -9.96
C ASP A 36 11.04 -10.88 -10.74
N GLN A 37 10.85 -12.18 -10.54
CA GLN A 37 9.75 -12.92 -11.18
C GLN A 37 8.39 -12.40 -10.71
N LEU A 38 8.23 -12.12 -9.42
CA LEU A 38 7.01 -11.53 -8.88
C LEU A 38 6.73 -10.14 -9.45
N ILE A 39 7.78 -9.33 -9.67
CA ILE A 39 7.67 -8.02 -10.33
C ILE A 39 7.19 -8.20 -11.77
N ASP A 40 7.75 -9.15 -12.52
CA ASP A 40 7.34 -9.41 -13.90
C ASP A 40 5.87 -9.80 -13.98
N PHE A 41 5.38 -10.65 -13.07
CA PHE A 41 3.96 -10.95 -12.95
C PHE A 41 3.12 -9.71 -12.64
N MET A 42 3.57 -8.84 -11.73
CA MET A 42 2.85 -7.60 -11.40
C MET A 42 2.84 -6.58 -12.55
N VAL A 43 3.88 -6.53 -13.39
CA VAL A 43 3.93 -5.73 -14.62
C VAL A 43 2.93 -6.28 -15.64
N ALA A 44 2.94 -7.59 -15.85
CA ALA A 44 2.06 -8.27 -16.81
C ALA A 44 0.58 -8.24 -16.37
N HIS A 45 0.33 -8.34 -15.07
CA HIS A 45 -1.00 -8.34 -14.47
C HIS A 45 -1.11 -7.30 -13.36
N PRO A 46 -1.32 -6.01 -13.69
CA PRO A 46 -1.35 -4.92 -12.70
C PRO A 46 -2.38 -5.09 -11.57
N ILE A 47 -3.39 -5.93 -11.79
CA ILE A 47 -4.40 -6.29 -10.78
C ILE A 47 -3.79 -7.05 -9.58
N LEU A 48 -2.63 -7.69 -9.76
CA LEU A 48 -1.85 -8.34 -8.72
C LEU A 48 -1.22 -7.36 -7.75
N MET A 49 -1.20 -6.05 -8.03
CA MET A 49 -0.68 -5.08 -7.06
C MET A 49 -1.73 -4.67 -6.02
N ASN A 50 -1.35 -4.72 -4.75
CA ASN A 50 -2.11 -4.08 -3.67
C ASN A 50 -2.10 -2.56 -3.85
N ARG A 51 -3.28 -1.95 -3.71
CA ARG A 51 -3.48 -0.50 -3.91
C ARG A 51 -4.20 0.15 -2.73
N PRO A 52 -3.96 1.43 -2.41
CA PRO A 52 -3.07 2.35 -3.13
C PRO A 52 -1.62 2.31 -2.62
N ILE A 53 -0.67 2.36 -3.55
CA ILE A 53 0.72 2.75 -3.27
C ILE A 53 0.80 4.26 -3.50
N VAL A 54 1.26 5.01 -2.51
CA VAL A 54 1.35 6.47 -2.57
C VAL A 54 2.81 6.87 -2.45
N VAL A 55 3.26 7.74 -3.37
CA VAL A 55 4.58 8.36 -3.37
C VAL A 55 4.41 9.83 -2.94
N ALA A 56 5.16 10.27 -1.93
CA ALA A 56 5.14 11.64 -1.43
C ALA A 56 6.56 12.09 -1.03
N PRO A 57 6.80 13.38 -0.78
CA PRO A 57 8.15 13.88 -0.50
C PRO A 57 8.87 13.22 0.68
N LEU A 58 8.14 12.71 1.67
CA LEU A 58 8.73 12.04 2.84
C LEU A 58 8.90 10.53 2.66
N GLY A 59 8.46 9.95 1.54
CA GLY A 59 8.62 8.53 1.24
C GLY A 59 7.48 7.92 0.45
N THR A 60 7.54 6.60 0.29
CA THR A 60 6.53 5.80 -0.43
C THR A 60 5.90 4.80 0.53
N ARG A 61 4.58 4.61 0.47
CA ARG A 61 3.89 3.59 1.28
C ARG A 61 2.73 2.90 0.57
N LEU A 62 2.57 1.61 0.86
CA LEU A 62 1.31 0.90 0.66
C LEU A 62 0.33 1.35 1.76
N CYS A 63 -0.67 2.16 1.38
CA CYS A 63 -1.59 2.77 2.33
C CYS A 63 -2.77 1.83 2.65
N ARG A 64 -2.44 0.75 3.37
CA ARG A 64 -3.38 -0.21 3.95
C ARG A 64 -3.04 -0.38 5.44
N PRO A 65 -3.76 0.27 6.35
CA PRO A 65 -4.99 1.05 6.14
C PRO A 65 -4.72 2.45 5.52
N SER A 66 -5.77 3.14 5.05
CA SER A 66 -5.64 4.33 4.18
C SER A 66 -4.96 5.52 4.86
N GLU A 67 -5.11 5.66 6.17
CA GLU A 67 -4.51 6.67 7.04
C GLU A 67 -2.99 6.54 7.19
N ALA A 68 -2.38 5.45 6.73
CA ALA A 68 -0.92 5.32 6.65
C ALA A 68 -0.30 6.40 5.75
N VAL A 69 -1.07 6.98 4.82
CA VAL A 69 -0.63 8.10 3.98
C VAL A 69 -0.20 9.32 4.81
N LEU A 70 -0.78 9.53 5.99
CA LEU A 70 -0.49 10.70 6.83
C LEU A 70 0.95 10.68 7.38
N GLU A 71 1.65 9.54 7.33
CA GLU A 71 3.06 9.45 7.71
C GLU A 71 4.02 10.00 6.65
N ILE A 72 3.60 10.05 5.38
CA ILE A 72 4.46 10.43 4.26
C ILE A 72 4.12 11.82 3.69
N LEU A 73 3.12 12.50 4.24
CA LEU A 73 2.74 13.85 3.83
C LEU A 73 3.53 14.91 4.59
N PRO A 74 4.09 15.93 3.91
CA PRO A 74 4.92 16.97 4.55
C PRO A 74 4.11 17.98 5.37
N MET A 75 2.80 18.05 5.16
CA MET A 75 1.91 18.96 5.88
C MET A 75 0.92 18.17 6.72
N PRO A 76 0.61 18.63 7.94
CA PRO A 76 -0.44 18.02 8.74
C PRO A 76 -1.81 18.18 8.08
N GLN A 77 -2.76 17.33 8.48
CA GLN A 77 -4.14 17.48 8.08
C GLN A 77 -4.69 18.84 8.55
N ARG A 78 -5.36 19.54 7.64
CA ARG A 78 -5.86 20.92 7.87
C ARG A 78 -7.24 20.96 8.52
N ALA A 79 -7.96 19.86 8.47
CA ALA A 79 -9.30 19.73 9.02
C ALA A 79 -9.51 18.32 9.58
N ALA A 80 -10.64 18.11 10.26
CA ALA A 80 -11.05 16.79 10.69
C ALA A 80 -11.22 15.86 9.47
N PHE A 81 -10.81 14.60 9.62
CA PHE A 81 -10.92 13.59 8.58
C PHE A 81 -11.64 12.37 9.13
N THR A 82 -12.72 11.99 8.45
CA THR A 82 -13.53 10.80 8.72
C THR A 82 -13.57 9.98 7.43
N LYS A 83 -13.32 8.68 7.54
CA LYS A 83 -13.44 7.72 6.45
C LYS A 83 -14.90 7.57 6.02
N GLU A 84 -15.12 6.95 4.86
CA GLU A 84 -16.46 6.72 4.31
C GLU A 84 -17.32 5.81 5.20
N ASP A 85 -16.70 4.90 5.96
CA ASP A 85 -17.36 4.02 6.94
C ASP A 85 -17.70 4.72 8.27
N GLY A 86 -17.43 6.02 8.40
CA GLY A 86 -17.66 6.81 9.60
C GLY A 86 -16.53 6.74 10.63
N GLU A 87 -15.45 6.00 10.38
CA GLU A 87 -14.29 5.97 11.26
C GLU A 87 -13.58 7.34 11.26
N ARG A 88 -13.51 7.96 12.43
CA ARG A 88 -12.80 9.23 12.61
C ARG A 88 -11.31 8.96 12.74
N VAL A 89 -10.50 9.60 11.90
CA VAL A 89 -9.04 9.42 11.89
C VAL A 89 -8.32 10.64 12.46
N VAL A 90 -8.81 11.85 12.13
CA VAL A 90 -8.23 13.12 12.59
C VAL A 90 -9.31 14.02 13.19
N ASP A 91 -9.06 14.63 14.35
CA ASP A 91 -9.96 15.61 14.97
C ASP A 91 -9.83 17.02 14.37
N ALA A 92 -10.72 17.93 14.80
CA ALA A 92 -10.69 19.33 14.35
C ALA A 92 -9.43 20.11 14.78
N LYS A 93 -8.62 19.55 15.70
CA LYS A 93 -7.34 20.10 16.13
C LYS A 93 -6.16 19.48 15.37
N GLY A 94 -6.43 18.64 14.35
CA GLY A 94 -5.40 17.98 13.54
C GLY A 94 -4.74 16.77 14.22
N ARG A 95 -5.29 16.26 15.32
CA ARG A 95 -4.71 15.14 16.08
C ARG A 95 -5.32 13.80 15.65
N ARG A 96 -4.51 12.74 15.63
CA ARG A 96 -4.97 11.35 15.42
C ARG A 96 -5.97 10.96 16.51
N VAL A 97 -7.08 10.34 16.11
CA VAL A 97 -8.12 9.85 17.04
C VAL A 97 -8.43 8.37 16.90
N ALA A 98 -8.09 7.75 15.76
CA ALA A 98 -8.07 6.29 15.60
C ALA A 98 -6.70 5.74 16.05
N PRO A 99 -6.67 4.54 16.67
CA PRO A 99 -5.44 3.84 17.05
C PRO A 99 -4.60 3.43 15.84
#